data_AF-A0A960WFP8-F1
#
_entry.id   AF-A0A960WFP8-F1
#
_cell.length_a   1.000
_cell.length_b   1.000
_cell.length_c   1.000
_cell.angle_alpha   90.00
_cell.angle_beta   90.00
_cell.angle_gamma   90.00
#
_symmetry.space_group_name_H-M   'P 1'
#
loop_
_entity.id
_entity.type
_entity.pdbx_description
1 polymer ?
#
loop_
_entity_poly.entity_id
_entity_poly.type
_entity_poly.pdbx_seq_one_letter_code
_entity_poly.pdbx_strand_id
1 'polypeptide(L)'
;AVHFWEFFRLFIPAAVNFLVPAFVMQFFIADEVPEGALDADLQTKKGGGAIVVLFLFTILTTVFLHLYLHIPAFFGMLLGLTYLTIYDYFLQQRNKRWTKFMHKVLQTPNDPTKYSVFDGIAQAEWDTLFFFYGVIMAVGGLGFIGYLEWTSEFMYNDLGHTTANVLVGVLSALVDNIPVMFSVLAMHPDMSTSQWLLVTLSAGVGGSMLSVGSAAGVAIMGQAKGHYTFMQHLKWTPVIILGFAASVGVHLLLNGF
;
A
#
# COMPACT_ATOMS: atom_id res chain seq x y z
N ALA A 1 -23.44 -5.02 -2.36
CA ALA A 1 -22.02 -5.43 -2.18
C ALA A 1 -21.41 -5.59 -3.57
N VAL A 2 -20.21 -5.07 -3.78
CA VAL A 2 -19.49 -5.18 -5.06
C VAL A 2 -18.85 -6.58 -5.14
N HIS A 3 -19.02 -7.28 -6.27
CA HIS A 3 -18.40 -8.60 -6.43
C HIS A 3 -16.89 -8.46 -6.67
N PHE A 4 -16.09 -9.42 -6.18
CA PHE A 4 -14.62 -9.40 -6.33
C PHE A 4 -14.17 -9.17 -7.78
N TRP A 5 -14.89 -9.75 -8.75
CA TRP A 5 -14.55 -9.61 -10.17
C TRP A 5 -14.69 -8.18 -10.71
N GLU A 6 -15.49 -7.33 -10.05
CA GLU A 6 -15.66 -5.94 -10.47
C GLU A 6 -14.40 -5.11 -10.21
N PHE A 7 -13.53 -5.51 -9.27
CA PHE A 7 -12.24 -4.84 -9.06
C PHE A 7 -11.30 -4.96 -10.27
N PHE A 8 -11.47 -5.96 -11.15
CA PHE A 8 -10.68 -6.04 -12.38
C PHE A 8 -10.95 -4.86 -13.32
N ARG A 9 -12.09 -4.16 -13.18
CA ARG A 9 -12.35 -2.92 -13.90
C ARG A 9 -11.38 -1.79 -13.55
N LEU A 10 -10.73 -1.88 -12.39
CA LEU A 10 -9.69 -0.94 -11.95
C LEU A 10 -8.32 -1.25 -12.54
N PHE A 11 -8.11 -2.45 -13.10
CA PHE A 11 -6.79 -2.86 -13.58
C PHE A 11 -6.25 -1.93 -14.66
N ILE A 12 -7.06 -1.62 -15.68
CA ILE A 12 -6.64 -0.74 -16.78
C ILE A 12 -6.38 0.68 -16.28
N PRO A 13 -7.31 1.34 -15.55
CA PRO A 13 -7.03 2.64 -14.94
C PRO A 13 -5.76 2.66 -14.07
N ALA A 14 -5.57 1.68 -13.19
CA ALA A 14 -4.39 1.59 -12.32
C ALA A 14 -3.09 1.39 -13.11
N ALA A 15 -3.13 0.57 -14.17
CA ALA A 15 -1.99 0.41 -15.08
C ALA A 15 -1.65 1.73 -15.77
N VAL A 16 -2.65 2.50 -16.23
CA VAL A 16 -2.43 3.82 -16.83
C VAL A 16 -1.78 4.79 -15.85
N ASN A 17 -2.20 4.78 -14.58
CA ASN A 17 -1.58 5.60 -13.53
C ASN A 17 -0.07 5.37 -13.41
N PHE A 18 0.39 4.13 -13.63
CA PHE A 18 1.81 3.78 -13.61
C PHE A 18 2.51 4.01 -14.95
N LEU A 19 1.89 3.56 -16.05
CA LEU A 19 2.48 3.55 -17.39
C LEU A 19 2.72 4.96 -17.90
N VAL A 20 1.83 5.91 -17.62
CA VAL A 20 1.96 7.28 -18.11
C VAL A 20 3.18 7.98 -17.49
N PRO A 21 3.37 8.01 -16.16
CA PRO A 21 4.59 8.53 -15.57
C PRO A 21 5.84 7.77 -16.02
N ALA A 22 5.80 6.44 -16.07
CA ALA A 22 6.93 5.64 -16.51
C ALA A 22 7.36 5.98 -17.94
N PHE A 23 6.40 6.14 -18.85
CA PHE A 23 6.64 6.51 -20.23
C PHE A 23 7.22 7.92 -20.37
N VAL A 24 6.81 8.87 -19.53
CA VAL A 24 7.40 10.22 -19.55
C VAL A 24 8.80 10.20 -18.95
N MET A 25 8.97 9.56 -17.78
CA MET A 25 10.22 9.54 -17.03
C MET A 25 11.39 8.92 -17.81
N GLN A 26 11.15 7.87 -18.61
CA GLN A 26 12.22 7.22 -19.41
C GLN A 26 12.96 8.18 -20.36
N PHE A 27 12.35 9.30 -20.77
CA PHE A 27 13.01 10.26 -21.68
C PHE A 27 13.89 11.27 -20.95
N PHE A 28 13.73 11.41 -19.64
CA PHE A 28 14.39 12.43 -18.81
C PHE A 28 15.40 11.82 -17.84
N ILE A 29 15.29 10.52 -17.55
CA ILE A 29 16.27 9.79 -16.76
C ILE A 29 17.41 9.40 -17.72
N ALA A 30 18.63 9.85 -17.38
CA ALA A 30 19.82 9.52 -18.15
C ALA A 30 20.04 8.00 -18.15
N ASP A 31 20.41 7.44 -19.30
CA ASP A 31 20.80 6.03 -19.45
C ASP A 31 22.22 5.81 -18.93
N GLU A 32 22.41 6.14 -17.65
CA GLU A 32 23.68 6.02 -16.95
C GLU A 32 23.64 4.81 -16.03
N VAL A 33 24.67 3.97 -16.12
CA VAL A 33 24.91 2.92 -15.13
C VAL A 33 25.45 3.61 -13.87
N PRO A 34 24.79 3.49 -12.71
CA PRO A 34 25.27 4.12 -11.48
C PRO A 34 26.71 3.69 -11.19
N GLU A 35 27.61 4.64 -10.92
CA GLU A 35 28.97 4.32 -10.49
C GLU A 35 28.92 3.41 -9.25
N GLY A 36 29.52 2.21 -9.37
CA GLY A 36 29.48 1.17 -8.34
C GLY A 36 28.38 0.11 -8.52
N ALA A 37 27.48 0.21 -9.50
CA ALA A 37 26.53 -0.87 -9.83
C ALA A 37 27.24 -2.12 -10.40
N LEU A 38 28.41 -1.94 -11.01
CA LEU A 38 29.26 -3.03 -11.53
C LEU A 38 30.17 -3.64 -10.44
N ASP A 39 30.48 -2.89 -9.38
CA ASP A 39 31.37 -3.34 -8.27
C ASP A 39 30.59 -3.84 -7.05
N ALA A 40 29.32 -3.48 -6.91
CA ALA A 40 28.44 -4.10 -5.92
C ALA A 40 28.16 -5.53 -6.37
N ASP A 41 28.61 -6.51 -5.58
CA ASP A 41 28.19 -7.91 -5.71
C ASP A 41 26.67 -7.98 -5.45
N LEU A 42 25.88 -7.65 -6.48
CA LEU A 42 24.42 -7.65 -6.54
C LEU A 42 23.87 -9.08 -6.55
N GLN A 43 24.59 -10.02 -5.93
CA GLN A 43 24.11 -11.36 -5.72
C GLN A 43 23.01 -11.29 -4.66
N THR A 44 21.77 -11.59 -5.08
CA THR A 44 20.70 -11.94 -4.16
C THR A 44 21.25 -12.90 -3.12
N LYS A 45 21.16 -12.50 -1.84
CA LYS A 45 21.62 -13.32 -0.72
C LYS A 45 21.02 -14.71 -0.85
N LYS A 46 21.81 -15.74 -0.53
CA LYS A 46 21.35 -17.14 -0.55
C LYS A 46 20.01 -17.27 0.18
N GLY A 47 19.00 -17.79 -0.53
CA GLY A 47 17.62 -17.93 -0.06
C GLY A 47 16.65 -16.82 -0.49
N GLY A 48 17.14 -15.70 -1.03
CA GLY A 48 16.31 -14.57 -1.47
C GLY A 48 15.26 -14.95 -2.51
N GLY A 49 15.64 -15.72 -3.55
CA GLY A 49 14.69 -16.17 -4.57
C GLY A 49 13.58 -17.07 -4.00
N ALA A 50 13.90 -17.94 -3.04
CA ALA A 50 12.90 -18.78 -2.38
C ALA A 50 11.93 -17.94 -1.54
N ILE A 51 12.41 -16.91 -0.85
CA ILE A 51 11.54 -15.98 -0.09
C ILE A 51 10.55 -15.28 -1.03
N VAL A 52 10.98 -14.84 -2.21
CA VAL A 52 10.09 -14.24 -3.22
C VAL A 52 9.01 -15.23 -3.65
N VAL A 53 9.38 -16.49 -3.92
CA VAL A 53 8.41 -17.54 -4.29
C VAL A 53 7.43 -17.83 -3.14
N LEU A 54 7.90 -17.90 -1.90
CA LEU A 54 7.03 -18.10 -0.73
C LEU A 54 6.09 -16.91 -0.49
N PHE A 55 6.54 -15.70 -0.76
CA PHE A 55 5.70 -14.50 -0.70
C PHE A 55 4.61 -14.53 -1.78
N LEU A 56 4.94 -14.92 -3.01
CA LEU A 56 3.93 -15.13 -4.06
C LEU A 56 2.94 -16.24 -3.67
N PHE A 57 3.43 -17.34 -3.10
CA PHE A 57 2.57 -18.41 -2.61
C PHE A 57 1.64 -17.93 -1.49
N THR A 58 2.14 -17.09 -0.58
CA THR A 58 1.33 -16.43 0.46
C THR A 58 0.18 -15.63 -0.13
N ILE A 59 0.44 -14.82 -1.16
CA ILE A 59 -0.61 -14.04 -1.85
C ILE A 59 -1.65 -14.98 -2.45
N LEU A 60 -1.21 -16.01 -3.19
CA LEU A 60 -2.11 -16.97 -3.83
C LEU A 60 -2.98 -17.71 -2.82
N THR A 61 -2.38 -18.23 -1.73
CA THR A 61 -3.13 -18.92 -0.68
C THR A 61 -4.09 -17.97 0.02
N THR A 62 -3.68 -16.73 0.30
CA THR A 62 -4.54 -15.72 0.93
C THR A 62 -5.77 -15.43 0.08
N VAL A 63 -5.58 -15.17 -1.21
CA VAL A 63 -6.68 -14.91 -2.15
C VAL A 63 -7.57 -16.15 -2.27
N PHE A 64 -7.00 -17.35 -2.36
CA PHE A 64 -7.77 -18.60 -2.44
C PHE A 64 -8.64 -18.83 -1.18
N LEU A 65 -8.06 -18.72 0.02
CA LEU A 65 -8.80 -18.90 1.28
C LEU A 65 -9.92 -17.85 1.43
N HIS A 66 -9.65 -16.61 1.01
CA HIS A 66 -10.64 -15.54 1.09
C HIS A 66 -11.80 -15.76 0.12
N LEU A 67 -11.53 -16.14 -1.12
CA LEU A 67 -12.57 -16.30 -2.16
C LEU A 67 -13.41 -17.57 -1.99
N TYR A 68 -12.78 -18.71 -1.65
CA TYR A 68 -13.48 -19.99 -1.64
C TYR A 68 -13.96 -20.40 -0.24
N LEU A 69 -13.14 -20.14 0.79
CA LEU A 69 -13.45 -20.53 2.16
C LEU A 69 -14.01 -19.38 3.01
N HIS A 70 -14.13 -18.17 2.44
CA HIS A 70 -14.63 -16.98 3.12
C HIS A 70 -13.86 -16.65 4.41
N ILE A 71 -12.60 -17.08 4.48
CA ILE A 71 -11.72 -16.78 5.61
C ILE A 71 -11.19 -15.35 5.45
N PRO A 72 -11.15 -14.53 6.51
CA PRO A 72 -10.51 -13.22 6.46
C PRO A 72 -9.06 -13.28 5.96
N ALA A 73 -8.67 -12.35 5.09
CA ALA A 73 -7.36 -12.35 4.42
C ALA A 73 -6.17 -12.40 5.40
N PHE A 74 -6.30 -11.85 6.60
CA PHE A 74 -5.22 -11.86 7.60
C PHE A 74 -4.80 -13.28 8.01
N PHE A 75 -5.72 -14.25 8.06
CA PHE A 75 -5.35 -15.64 8.33
C PHE A 75 -4.51 -16.24 7.20
N GLY A 76 -4.78 -15.86 5.95
CA GLY A 76 -3.94 -16.23 4.81
C GLY A 76 -2.53 -15.64 4.92
N MET A 77 -2.42 -14.38 5.35
CA MET A 77 -1.13 -13.73 5.60
C MET A 77 -0.34 -14.41 6.74
N LEU A 78 -1.00 -14.76 7.84
CA LEU A 78 -0.40 -15.52 8.97
C LEU A 78 0.06 -16.92 8.53
N LEU A 79 -0.70 -17.57 7.65
CA LEU A 79 -0.29 -18.84 7.05
C LEU A 79 0.98 -18.65 6.19
N GLY A 80 1.06 -17.55 5.43
CA GLY A 80 2.26 -17.17 4.70
C GLY A 80 3.50 -16.98 5.55
N LEU A 81 3.34 -16.34 6.71
CA LEU A 81 4.40 -16.25 7.71
C LEU A 81 4.88 -17.64 8.15
N THR A 82 3.96 -18.59 8.32
CA THR A 82 4.30 -19.98 8.64
C THR A 82 5.16 -20.63 7.56
N TYR A 83 4.93 -20.33 6.27
CA TYR A 83 5.81 -20.80 5.20
C TYR A 83 7.23 -20.26 5.34
N LEU A 84 7.35 -18.97 5.64
CA LEU A 84 8.65 -18.32 5.83
C LEU A 84 9.40 -18.86 7.05
N THR A 85 8.71 -19.12 8.16
CA THR A 85 9.36 -19.66 9.38
C THR A 85 9.83 -21.10 9.18
N ILE A 86 9.06 -21.93 8.47
CA ILE A 86 9.50 -23.28 8.09
C ILE A 86 10.74 -23.21 7.19
N TYR A 87 10.73 -22.34 6.19
CA TYR A 87 11.87 -22.17 5.28
C TYR A 87 13.12 -21.64 6.02
N ASP A 88 12.93 -20.66 6.91
CA ASP A 88 13.98 -20.10 7.76
C ASP A 88 14.62 -21.21 8.63
N TYR A 89 13.82 -22.07 9.25
CA TYR A 89 14.33 -23.21 10.03
C TYR A 89 15.29 -24.11 9.23
N PHE A 90 14.91 -24.47 7.99
CA PHE A 90 15.79 -25.28 7.12
C PHE A 90 17.04 -24.53 6.66
N LEU A 91 16.95 -23.21 6.47
CA LEU A 91 18.09 -22.40 6.06
C LEU A 91 19.09 -22.21 7.22
N GLN A 92 18.60 -22.07 8.44
CA GLN A 92 19.42 -21.98 9.66
C GLN A 92 20.27 -23.23 9.87
N GLN A 93 19.71 -24.44 9.62
CA GLN A 93 20.48 -25.68 9.72
C GLN A 93 21.67 -25.73 8.76
N ARG A 94 21.59 -25.03 7.62
CA ARG A 94 22.61 -25.05 6.57
C ARG A 94 23.62 -23.90 6.67
N ASN A 95 23.33 -22.82 7.39
CA ASN A 95 24.16 -21.61 7.33
C ASN A 95 24.19 -20.76 8.63
N LYS A 96 25.23 -20.95 9.46
CA LYS A 96 25.45 -20.24 10.75
C LYS A 96 25.49 -18.71 10.66
N ARG A 97 25.86 -18.12 9.50
CA ARG A 97 25.89 -16.66 9.29
C ARG A 97 24.49 -16.07 9.12
N TRP A 98 23.57 -16.84 8.51
CA TRP A 98 22.20 -16.43 8.28
C TRP A 98 21.39 -16.41 9.59
N THR A 99 21.70 -17.36 10.48
CA THR A 99 21.16 -17.44 11.85
C THR A 99 21.29 -16.12 12.59
N LYS A 100 22.44 -15.43 12.51
CA LYS A 100 22.66 -14.12 13.15
C LYS A 100 21.81 -12.98 12.58
N PHE A 101 21.60 -12.95 11.25
CA PHE A 101 20.80 -11.90 10.61
C PHE A 101 19.32 -12.05 10.97
N MET A 102 18.79 -13.26 10.87
CA MET A 102 17.38 -13.50 11.14
C MET A 102 17.08 -13.49 12.65
N HIS A 103 18.03 -13.90 13.51
CA HIS A 103 17.95 -13.58 14.94
C HIS A 103 17.80 -12.08 15.16
N LYS A 104 18.59 -11.23 14.50
CA LYS A 104 18.48 -9.77 14.70
C LYS A 104 17.13 -9.19 14.24
N VAL A 105 16.53 -9.75 13.19
CA VAL A 105 15.21 -9.30 12.68
C VAL A 105 14.06 -9.80 13.54
N LEU A 106 14.19 -10.99 14.13
CA LEU A 106 13.13 -11.68 14.89
C LEU A 106 13.44 -11.78 16.39
N GLN A 107 14.42 -11.02 16.88
CA GLN A 107 14.84 -11.01 18.28
C GLN A 107 13.86 -10.21 19.12
N THR A 108 13.49 -10.77 20.25
CA THR A 108 12.85 -10.04 21.34
C THR A 108 13.83 -9.02 21.92
N PRO A 109 13.43 -7.74 22.11
CA PRO A 109 14.27 -6.74 22.75
C PRO A 109 14.76 -7.12 24.15
N ASN A 110 14.02 -7.99 24.84
CA ASN A 110 14.25 -8.36 26.24
C ASN A 110 14.94 -9.72 26.47
N ASP A 111 15.08 -10.59 25.46
CA ASP A 111 15.77 -11.89 25.64
C ASP A 111 16.47 -12.34 24.34
N PRO A 112 17.78 -12.08 24.20
CA PRO A 112 18.53 -12.38 22.97
C PRO A 112 18.68 -13.88 22.67
N THR A 113 18.20 -14.76 23.55
CA THR A 113 18.26 -16.23 23.40
C THR A 113 16.97 -16.87 22.92
N LYS A 114 15.84 -16.14 22.91
CA LYS A 114 14.54 -16.66 22.46
C LYS A 114 14.18 -16.15 21.07
N TYR A 115 13.95 -17.10 20.17
CA TYR A 115 13.35 -16.85 18.86
C TYR A 115 11.83 -16.77 19.02
N SER A 116 11.24 -15.61 18.74
CA SER A 116 9.79 -15.43 18.77
C SER A 116 9.36 -14.47 17.68
N VAL A 117 8.94 -15.04 16.55
CA VAL A 117 8.35 -14.30 15.43
C VAL A 117 7.13 -13.50 15.88
N PHE A 118 6.39 -14.02 16.86
CA PHE A 118 5.20 -13.39 17.42
C PHE A 118 5.51 -12.12 18.20
N ASP A 119 6.66 -12.03 18.87
CA ASP A 119 6.99 -10.82 19.64
C ASP A 119 7.41 -9.65 18.75
N GLY A 120 8.17 -9.93 17.67
CA GLY A 120 8.52 -8.93 16.67
C GLY A 120 7.29 -8.42 15.90
N ILE A 121 6.36 -9.32 15.57
CA ILE A 121 5.08 -8.97 14.95
C ILE A 121 4.21 -8.19 15.93
N ALA A 122 4.07 -8.65 17.18
CA ALA A 122 3.25 -7.97 18.17
C ALA A 122 3.71 -6.52 18.37
N GLN A 123 5.02 -6.27 18.50
CA GLN A 123 5.53 -4.91 18.67
C GLN A 123 5.28 -4.02 17.44
N ALA A 124 5.46 -4.54 16.23
CA ALA A 124 5.20 -3.77 15.00
C ALA A 124 3.70 -3.51 14.77
N GLU A 125 2.83 -4.43 15.22
CA GLU A 125 1.38 -4.31 15.04
C GLU A 125 0.73 -3.38 16.06
N TRP A 126 1.21 -3.29 17.30
CA TRP A 126 0.59 -2.42 18.33
C TRP A 126 0.58 -0.93 17.92
N ASP A 127 1.67 -0.41 17.35
CA ASP A 127 1.73 0.97 16.87
C ASP A 127 0.69 1.23 15.78
N THR A 128 0.56 0.26 14.86
CA THR A 128 -0.40 0.32 13.75
C THR A 128 -1.85 0.19 14.24
N LEU A 129 -2.11 -0.70 15.22
CA LEU A 129 -3.42 -0.88 15.83
C LEU A 129 -3.87 0.35 16.61
N PHE A 130 -2.98 0.96 17.40
CA PHE A 130 -3.29 2.20 18.12
C PHE A 130 -3.50 3.38 17.16
N PHE A 131 -2.73 3.44 16.06
CA PHE A 131 -2.96 4.40 14.99
C PHE A 131 -4.38 4.26 14.41
N PHE A 132 -4.78 3.07 13.97
CA PHE A 132 -6.12 2.85 13.41
C PHE A 132 -7.22 3.04 14.44
N TYR A 133 -7.03 2.60 15.68
CA TYR A 133 -7.97 2.84 16.77
C TYR A 133 -8.18 4.35 16.98
N GLY A 134 -7.10 5.13 17.05
CA GLY A 134 -7.16 6.59 17.18
C GLY A 134 -7.91 7.24 16.02
N VAL A 135 -7.64 6.81 14.79
CA VAL A 135 -8.33 7.28 13.58
C VAL A 135 -9.82 6.97 13.62
N ILE A 136 -10.20 5.73 13.93
CA ILE A 136 -11.60 5.29 14.00
C ILE A 136 -12.34 6.06 15.10
N MET A 137 -11.72 6.25 16.27
CA MET A 137 -12.28 7.03 17.36
C MET A 137 -12.46 8.51 16.99
N ALA A 138 -11.47 9.12 16.34
CA ALA A 138 -11.54 10.52 15.92
C ALA A 138 -12.63 10.74 14.86
N VAL A 139 -12.66 9.90 13.83
CA VAL A 139 -13.70 9.96 12.78
C VAL A 139 -15.08 9.64 13.34
N GLY A 140 -15.19 8.66 14.24
CA GLY A 140 -16.44 8.35 14.95
C GLY A 140 -16.92 9.53 15.80
N GLY A 141 -16.02 10.24 16.47
CA GLY A 141 -16.32 11.47 17.19
C GLY A 141 -16.80 12.61 16.28
N LEU A 142 -16.16 12.80 15.13
CA LEU A 142 -16.60 13.76 14.10
C LEU A 142 -17.99 13.40 13.54
N GLY A 143 -18.28 12.11 13.39
CA GLY A 143 -19.59 11.61 13.01
C GLY A 143 -20.65 11.92 14.08
N PHE A 144 -20.35 11.65 15.35
CA PHE A 144 -21.26 11.90 16.47
C PHE A 144 -21.62 13.39 16.62
N ILE A 145 -20.68 14.30 16.34
CA ILE A 145 -20.90 15.75 16.41
C ILE A 145 -21.57 16.31 15.13
N GLY A 146 -21.72 15.48 14.08
CA GLY A 146 -22.39 15.85 12.82
C GLY A 146 -21.48 16.47 11.76
N TYR A 147 -20.17 16.54 11.97
CA TYR A 147 -19.23 17.10 10.98
C TYR A 147 -19.07 16.22 9.74
N LEU A 148 -19.20 14.90 9.88
CA LEU A 148 -19.20 14.00 8.72
C LEU A 148 -20.42 14.23 7.83
N GLU A 149 -21.58 14.56 8.41
CA GLU A 149 -22.79 14.85 7.64
C GLU A 149 -22.62 16.13 6.81
N TRP A 150 -22.14 17.21 7.43
CA TRP A 150 -21.80 18.45 6.73
C TRP A 150 -20.77 18.23 5.62
N THR A 151 -19.73 17.44 5.92
CA THR A 151 -18.70 17.13 4.93
C THR A 151 -19.28 16.30 3.78
N SER A 152 -20.16 15.35 4.08
CA SER A 152 -20.83 14.52 3.08
C SER A 152 -21.73 15.36 2.17
N GLU A 153 -22.52 16.27 2.74
CA GLU A 153 -23.38 17.19 1.99
C GLU A 153 -22.57 18.07 1.05
N PHE A 154 -21.54 18.74 1.57
CA PHE A 154 -20.67 19.57 0.76
C PHE A 154 -19.92 18.78 -0.33
N MET A 155 -19.34 17.63 0.02
CA MET A 155 -18.55 16.85 -0.93
C MET A 155 -19.42 16.16 -1.98
N TYR A 156 -20.42 15.39 -1.56
CA TYR A 156 -21.15 14.49 -2.45
C TYR A 156 -22.41 15.11 -3.04
N ASN A 157 -23.09 16.05 -2.35
CA ASN A 157 -24.27 16.73 -2.91
C ASN A 157 -23.89 18.00 -3.70
N ASP A 158 -23.04 18.88 -3.16
CA ASP A 158 -22.73 20.16 -3.82
C ASP A 158 -21.68 20.02 -4.93
N LEU A 159 -20.52 19.38 -4.63
CA LEU A 159 -19.45 19.21 -5.63
C LEU A 159 -19.72 18.07 -6.62
N GLY A 160 -20.59 17.13 -6.24
CA GLY A 160 -20.91 15.91 -6.97
C GLY A 160 -19.87 14.79 -6.81
N HIS A 161 -20.32 13.54 -6.99
CA HIS A 161 -19.56 12.33 -6.67
C HIS A 161 -18.18 12.27 -7.36
N THR A 162 -18.10 12.63 -8.64
CA THR A 162 -16.84 12.55 -9.39
C THR A 162 -15.80 13.51 -8.82
N THR A 163 -16.18 14.77 -8.61
CA THR A 163 -15.30 15.80 -8.04
C THR A 163 -14.86 15.42 -6.63
N ALA A 164 -15.81 14.97 -5.80
CA ALA A 164 -15.55 14.50 -4.45
C ALA A 164 -14.51 13.38 -4.43
N ASN A 165 -14.70 12.35 -5.25
CA ASN A 165 -13.83 11.18 -5.29
C ASN A 165 -12.43 11.51 -5.80
N VAL A 166 -12.30 12.43 -6.76
CA VAL A 166 -10.99 12.94 -7.20
C VAL A 166 -10.30 13.72 -6.09
N LEU A 167 -11.03 14.60 -5.39
CA LEU A 167 -10.51 15.36 -4.25
C LEU A 167 -10.06 14.45 -3.10
N VAL A 168 -10.83 13.41 -2.79
CA VAL A 168 -10.46 12.37 -1.81
C VAL A 168 -9.12 11.73 -2.19
N GLY A 169 -8.90 11.43 -3.47
CA GLY A 169 -7.61 10.92 -3.95
C GLY A 169 -6.45 11.91 -3.77
N VAL A 170 -6.69 13.20 -4.01
CA VAL A 170 -5.71 14.26 -3.75
C VAL A 170 -5.40 14.41 -2.26
N LEU A 171 -6.43 14.39 -1.40
CA LEU A 171 -6.25 14.40 0.05
C LEU A 171 -5.49 13.18 0.56
N SER A 172 -5.65 12.03 -0.11
CA SER A 172 -4.89 10.82 0.20
C SER A 172 -3.38 10.97 -0.04
N ALA A 173 -2.90 11.98 -0.77
CA ALA A 173 -1.48 12.27 -0.88
C ALA A 173 -0.89 12.88 0.40
N LEU A 174 -1.74 13.48 1.25
CA LEU A 174 -1.35 14.12 2.50
C LEU A 174 -1.64 13.21 3.69
N VAL A 175 -2.76 12.50 3.64
CA VAL A 175 -3.23 11.59 4.69
C VAL A 175 -3.26 10.19 4.10
N ASP A 176 -2.76 9.19 4.83
CA ASP A 176 -2.75 7.80 4.36
C ASP A 176 -4.15 7.36 3.86
N ASN A 177 -4.16 6.45 2.89
CA ASN A 177 -5.39 6.05 2.22
C ASN A 177 -6.39 5.36 3.16
N ILE A 178 -5.93 4.70 4.22
CA ILE A 178 -6.80 3.99 5.17
C ILE A 178 -7.69 4.96 5.98
N PRO A 179 -7.15 5.97 6.69
CA PRO A 179 -7.97 6.99 7.35
C PRO A 179 -8.97 7.70 6.43
N VAL A 180 -8.51 8.10 5.25
CA VAL A 180 -9.33 8.83 4.27
C VAL A 180 -10.51 7.97 3.82
N MET A 181 -10.27 6.71 3.45
CA MET A 181 -11.32 5.79 3.07
C MET A 181 -12.26 5.45 4.22
N PHE A 182 -11.75 5.37 5.46
CA PHE A 182 -12.59 5.17 6.62
C PHE A 182 -13.59 6.32 6.81
N SER A 183 -13.15 7.58 6.63
CA SER A 183 -14.05 8.74 6.67
C SER A 183 -15.12 8.70 5.58
N VAL A 184 -14.76 8.35 4.34
CA VAL A 184 -15.74 8.22 3.25
C VAL A 184 -16.77 7.11 3.54
N LEU A 185 -16.32 5.95 4.04
CA LEU A 185 -17.21 4.87 4.42
C LEU A 185 -18.14 5.29 5.56
N ALA A 186 -17.65 6.02 6.56
CA ALA A 186 -18.44 6.50 7.69
C ALA A 186 -19.49 7.56 7.29
N MET A 187 -19.25 8.32 6.22
CA MET A 187 -20.23 9.27 5.67
C MET A 187 -21.39 8.57 4.95
N HIS A 188 -21.21 7.32 4.53
CA HIS A 188 -22.20 6.53 3.77
C HIS A 188 -22.87 7.31 2.60
N PRO A 189 -22.10 7.92 1.68
CA PRO A 189 -22.69 8.62 0.54
C PRO A 189 -23.42 7.65 -0.41
N ASP A 190 -24.58 8.05 -0.92
CA ASP A 190 -25.33 7.26 -1.90
C ASP A 190 -24.77 7.48 -3.31
N MET A 191 -23.84 6.61 -3.72
CA MET A 191 -23.18 6.70 -5.03
C MET A 191 -23.16 5.38 -5.78
N SER A 192 -23.13 5.50 -7.12
CA SER A 192 -23.10 4.35 -8.03
C SER A 192 -21.86 3.48 -7.82
N THR A 193 -21.92 2.23 -8.25
CA THR A 193 -20.75 1.33 -8.20
C THR A 193 -19.54 1.90 -8.94
N SER A 194 -19.74 2.64 -10.05
CA SER A 194 -18.63 3.29 -10.76
C SER A 194 -17.92 4.31 -9.89
N GLN A 195 -18.67 5.08 -9.09
CA GLN A 195 -18.11 6.06 -8.16
C GLN A 195 -17.42 5.42 -6.96
N TRP A 196 -17.95 4.30 -6.44
CA TRP A 196 -17.23 3.48 -5.45
C TRP A 196 -15.91 2.94 -5.98
N LEU A 197 -15.87 2.52 -7.25
CA LEU A 197 -14.64 2.11 -7.91
C LEU A 197 -13.71 3.30 -8.12
N LEU A 198 -14.23 4.48 -8.49
CA LEU A 198 -13.44 5.69 -8.66
C LEU A 198 -12.75 6.12 -7.37
N VAL A 199 -13.47 6.17 -6.23
CA VAL A 199 -12.86 6.54 -4.94
C VAL A 199 -11.83 5.50 -4.50
N THR A 200 -12.08 4.22 -4.77
CA THR A 200 -11.13 3.15 -4.49
C THR A 200 -9.85 3.32 -5.30
N LEU A 201 -9.96 3.66 -6.59
CA LEU A 201 -8.83 3.96 -7.46
C LEU A 201 -8.10 5.22 -6.99
N SER A 202 -8.82 6.33 -6.81
CA SER A 202 -8.25 7.64 -6.53
C SER A 202 -7.57 7.68 -5.16
N ALA A 203 -8.18 7.14 -4.11
CA ALA A 203 -7.54 7.01 -2.80
C ALA A 203 -6.39 5.99 -2.83
N GLY A 204 -6.53 4.90 -3.59
CA GLY A 204 -5.50 3.87 -3.70
C GLY A 204 -4.22 4.36 -4.38
N VAL A 205 -4.33 5.15 -5.44
CA VAL A 205 -3.18 5.66 -6.21
C VAL A 205 -2.75 7.07 -5.80
N GLY A 206 -3.65 7.85 -5.21
CA GLY A 206 -3.44 9.27 -4.91
C GLY A 206 -2.33 9.52 -3.90
N GLY A 207 -2.15 8.59 -2.95
CA GLY A 207 -1.03 8.58 -1.99
C GLY A 207 0.36 8.69 -2.64
N SER A 208 0.51 8.30 -3.90
CA SER A 208 1.80 8.36 -4.61
C SER A 208 2.18 9.75 -5.13
N MET A 209 1.24 10.71 -5.17
CA MET A 209 1.52 12.07 -5.65
C MET A 209 2.56 12.79 -4.78
N LEU A 210 2.62 12.47 -3.48
CA LEU A 210 3.64 12.92 -2.54
C LEU A 210 4.29 11.70 -1.89
N SER A 211 5.61 11.69 -1.71
CA SER A 211 6.30 10.51 -1.17
C SER A 211 5.93 10.16 0.27
N VAL A 212 5.30 11.07 1.02
CA VAL A 212 4.82 10.85 2.39
C VAL A 212 3.40 10.24 2.41
N GLY A 213 2.62 10.40 1.34
CA GLY A 213 1.24 9.93 1.26
C GLY A 213 1.07 8.41 1.11
N SER A 214 2.17 7.66 1.07
CA SER A 214 2.14 6.20 0.99
C SER A 214 3.23 5.57 1.84
N ALA A 215 2.89 4.50 2.55
CA ALA A 215 3.82 3.67 3.31
C ALA A 215 5.03 3.22 2.47
N ALA A 216 4.82 2.89 1.19
CA ALA A 216 5.90 2.52 0.28
C ALA A 216 6.87 3.69 0.02
N GLY A 217 6.34 4.90 -0.17
CA GLY A 217 7.14 6.10 -0.37
C GLY A 217 7.99 6.45 0.85
N VAL A 218 7.40 6.37 2.05
CA VAL A 218 8.11 6.59 3.32
C VAL A 218 9.18 5.52 3.55
N ALA A 219 8.86 4.25 3.28
CA ALA A 219 9.80 3.14 3.41
C ALA A 219 11.03 3.32 2.49
N ILE A 220 10.81 3.64 1.21
CA ILE A 220 11.91 3.85 0.26
C ILE A 220 12.76 5.05 0.69
N MET A 221 12.17 6.19 1.08
CA MET A 221 12.93 7.33 1.60
C MET A 221 13.79 6.97 2.82
N GLY A 222 13.26 6.15 3.73
CA GLY A 222 13.99 5.67 4.89
C GLY A 222 15.15 4.73 4.54
N GLN A 223 14.98 3.87 3.52
CA GLN A 223 16.01 2.91 3.11
C GLN A 223 17.07 3.51 2.16
N ALA A 224 16.69 4.49 1.34
CA ALA A 224 17.53 5.02 0.27
C ALA A 224 18.64 5.99 0.74
N LYS A 225 18.81 6.22 2.06
CA LYS A 225 19.92 7.00 2.66
C LYS A 225 20.30 8.28 1.89
N GLY A 226 19.32 9.07 1.48
CA GLY A 226 19.54 10.35 0.78
C GLY A 226 19.59 10.27 -0.76
N HIS A 227 19.56 9.08 -1.37
CA HIS A 227 19.42 8.92 -2.83
C HIS A 227 17.99 9.17 -3.32
N TYR A 228 17.00 8.90 -2.47
CA TYR A 228 15.60 9.21 -2.72
C TYR A 228 15.05 10.06 -1.56
N THR A 229 14.70 11.30 -1.87
CA THR A 229 14.24 12.31 -0.91
C THR A 229 12.90 12.89 -1.35
N PHE A 230 12.19 13.52 -0.40
CA PHE A 230 10.94 14.22 -0.69
C PHE A 230 11.10 15.25 -1.83
N MET A 231 12.18 16.03 -1.82
CA MET A 231 12.42 17.05 -2.85
C MET A 231 12.71 16.45 -4.23
N GLN A 232 13.37 15.28 -4.30
CA GLN A 232 13.55 14.58 -5.57
C GLN A 232 12.23 14.00 -6.08
N HIS A 233 11.39 13.44 -5.20
CA HIS A 233 10.05 12.99 -5.57
C HIS A 233 9.19 14.15 -6.08
N LEU A 234 9.25 15.31 -5.41
CA LEU A 234 8.45 16.48 -5.74
C LEU A 234 8.72 17.01 -7.16
N LYS A 235 9.95 16.86 -7.67
CA LYS A 235 10.30 17.18 -9.07
C LYS A 235 9.46 16.37 -10.07
N TRP A 236 9.09 15.15 -9.70
CA TRP A 236 8.32 14.23 -10.53
C TRP A 236 6.81 14.26 -10.25
N THR A 237 6.38 14.89 -9.15
CA THR A 237 4.96 15.04 -8.80
C THR A 237 4.09 15.55 -9.94
N PRO A 238 4.48 16.53 -10.79
CA PRO A 238 3.65 16.95 -11.93
C PRO A 238 3.35 15.82 -12.91
N VAL A 239 4.33 14.96 -13.19
CA VAL A 239 4.19 13.81 -14.08
C VAL A 239 3.33 12.72 -13.42
N ILE A 240 3.49 12.52 -12.10
CA ILE A 240 2.68 11.58 -11.32
C ILE A 240 1.21 12.04 -11.27
N ILE A 241 0.95 13.34 -11.07
CA ILE A 241 -0.38 13.95 -11.13
C ILE A 241 -1.00 13.73 -12.51
N LEU A 242 -0.21 13.84 -13.58
CA LEU A 242 -0.68 13.56 -14.94
C LEU A 242 -1.08 12.08 -15.09
N GLY A 243 -0.32 11.14 -14.50
CA GLY A 243 -0.71 9.73 -14.41
C GLY A 243 -2.02 9.52 -13.65
N PHE A 244 -2.16 10.18 -12.49
CA PHE A 244 -3.38 10.16 -11.68
C PHE A 244 -4.59 10.67 -12.48
N ALA A 245 -4.48 11.85 -13.11
CA ALA A 245 -5.54 12.42 -13.94
C ALA A 245 -5.90 11.52 -15.14
N ALA A 246 -4.89 10.93 -15.79
CA ALA A 246 -5.12 9.98 -16.88
C ALA A 246 -5.86 8.72 -16.41
N SER A 247 -5.51 8.18 -15.23
CA SER A 247 -6.20 7.02 -14.65
C SER A 247 -7.66 7.32 -14.32
N VAL A 248 -7.95 8.49 -13.76
CA VAL A 248 -9.31 8.95 -13.49
C VAL A 248 -10.09 9.08 -14.80
N GLY A 249 -9.51 9.71 -15.81
CA GLY A 249 -10.12 9.84 -17.14
C GLY A 249 -10.43 8.48 -17.77
N VAL A 250 -9.49 7.54 -17.73
CA VAL A 250 -9.69 6.18 -18.25
C VAL A 250 -10.76 5.43 -17.46
N HIS A 251 -10.81 5.59 -16.14
CA HIS A 251 -11.88 5.01 -15.33
C HIS A 251 -13.25 5.53 -15.76
N LEU A 252 -13.40 6.85 -15.89
CA LEU A 252 -14.67 7.47 -16.31
C LEU A 252 -15.08 7.03 -17.72
N LEU A 253 -14.12 6.86 -18.63
CA LEU A 253 -14.38 6.38 -20.00
C LEU A 253 -14.84 4.92 -20.05
N LEU A 254 -14.26 4.04 -19.21
CA LEU A 254 -14.55 2.61 -19.25
C LEU A 254 -15.73 2.20 -18.36
N ASN A 255 -15.90 2.87 -17.22
CA ASN A 255 -16.83 2.48 -16.18
C ASN A 255 -18.01 3.46 -16.01
N GLY A 256 -17.95 4.61 -16.68
CA GLY A 256 -18.99 5.64 -16.64
C GLY A 256 -18.81 6.63 -15.49
N PHE A 257 -19.62 7.71 -15.55
CA PHE A 257 -19.73 8.75 -14.54
C PHE A 257 -20.61 8.33 -13.35
#